data_AF-A0A094APF3-F1
#
_entry.id   AF-A0A094APF3-F1
#
_cell.length_a   1.000
_cell.length_b   1.000
_cell.length_c   1.000
_cell.angle_alpha   90.00
_cell.angle_beta   90.00
_cell.angle_gamma   90.00
#
_symmetry.space_group_name_H-M   'P 1'
#
loop_
_entity.id
_entity.type
_entity.pdbx_description
1 polymer ?
#
loop_
_entity_poly.entity_id
_entity_poly.type
_entity_poly.pdbx_seq_one_letter_code
_entity_poly.pdbx_strand_id
1 'polypeptide(L)'
;MSTVTIVDGFSTINRWLLYTSFMLAPAQFASGLNNNCPSNVGFLAYNWYTQIMWLRAIRAHQLHALSLLPVHFNQLFVLTYLGGVTSGNIFMGGLLGLGTAGVIVLNTVAAWNSWATNQPEGYGVYQFFFFGWRTLSPGWHKFILVWQISDSIFALICLIAAISLSIGMPLATEEESTKTPWYLEKYPLIPIGAAVAMLVGWPLILWTELIVARNKIESDTDMLSVWLFIAQVGTMLIPASSTYFGCMKRVLKKPKDVAQGLMLTTVK
;
A
#
# COMPACT_ATOMS: atom_id res chain seq x y z
N MET A 1 -10.80 35.86 0.27
CA MET A 1 -10.57 34.54 -0.37
C MET A 1 -11.20 33.48 0.51
N SER A 2 -12.30 32.89 0.03
CA SER A 2 -13.09 31.85 0.70
C SER A 2 -12.38 30.51 0.75
N THR A 3 -12.71 29.71 1.76
CA THR A 3 -12.33 28.30 1.89
C THR A 3 -13.02 27.47 0.79
N VAL A 4 -12.35 26.43 0.30
CA VAL A 4 -12.92 25.45 -0.63
C VAL A 4 -13.26 24.17 0.14
N THR A 5 -14.54 23.92 0.34
CA THR A 5 -15.01 22.66 0.94
C THR A 5 -15.10 21.58 -0.13
N ILE A 6 -14.50 20.43 0.14
CA ILE A 6 -14.56 19.24 -0.70
C ILE A 6 -15.24 18.08 0.06
N VAL A 7 -15.45 16.97 -0.63
CA VAL A 7 -16.04 15.75 -0.04
C VAL A 7 -15.22 15.24 1.16
N ASP A 8 -15.88 14.51 2.05
CA ASP A 8 -15.30 13.90 3.25
C ASP A 8 -14.17 12.91 2.92
N GLY A 9 -13.28 12.73 3.90
CA GLY A 9 -12.20 11.74 3.82
C GLY A 9 -10.86 12.30 3.36
N PHE A 10 -10.76 13.62 3.18
CA PHE A 10 -9.50 14.33 2.91
C PHE A 10 -9.10 15.29 4.03
N SER A 11 -9.75 15.17 5.20
CA SER A 11 -9.42 15.95 6.40
C SER A 11 -7.97 15.72 6.84
N THR A 12 -7.46 16.58 7.72
CA THR A 12 -6.11 16.43 8.29
C THR A 12 -5.92 15.05 8.95
N ILE A 13 -6.95 14.54 9.64
CA ILE A 13 -6.90 13.20 10.24
C ILE A 13 -6.74 12.14 9.15
N ASN A 14 -7.59 12.14 8.12
CA ASN A 14 -7.51 11.12 7.07
C ASN A 14 -6.16 11.15 6.33
N ARG A 15 -5.60 12.34 6.08
CA ARG A 15 -4.26 12.48 5.48
C ARG A 15 -3.17 11.92 6.38
N TRP A 16 -3.23 12.18 7.68
CA TRP A 16 -2.29 11.60 8.66
C TRP A 16 -2.38 10.08 8.74
N LEU A 17 -3.59 9.52 8.67
CA LEU A 17 -3.78 8.07 8.59
C LEU A 17 -3.16 7.49 7.32
N LEU A 18 -3.31 8.17 6.19
CA LEU A 18 -2.68 7.77 4.92
C LEU A 18 -1.16 7.76 5.03
N TYR A 19 -0.55 8.82 5.58
CA TYR A 19 0.90 8.91 5.78
C TYR A 19 1.40 7.83 6.76
N THR A 20 0.65 7.60 7.84
CA THR A 20 1.00 6.60 8.83
C THR A 20 0.90 5.19 8.24
N SER A 21 -0.16 4.90 7.48
CA SER A 21 -0.32 3.61 6.80
C SER A 21 0.83 3.36 5.82
N PHE A 22 1.25 4.40 5.08
CA PHE A 22 2.42 4.35 4.23
C PHE A 22 3.70 4.02 5.01
N MET A 23 3.93 4.65 6.16
CA MET A 23 5.09 4.36 7.03
C MET A 23 5.05 2.96 7.67
N LEU A 24 3.85 2.41 7.88
CA LEU A 24 3.66 1.07 8.45
C LEU A 24 3.79 -0.06 7.43
N ALA A 25 3.83 0.23 6.13
CA ALA A 25 3.90 -0.79 5.08
C ALA A 25 5.08 -1.78 5.22
N PRO A 26 6.31 -1.37 5.61
CA PRO A 26 7.41 -2.30 5.88
C PRO A 26 7.13 -3.22 7.08
N ALA A 27 6.49 -2.68 8.13
CA ALA A 27 6.09 -3.47 9.28
C ALA A 27 5.00 -4.48 8.93
N GLN A 28 4.07 -4.07 8.06
CA GLN A 28 3.04 -4.93 7.52
C GLN A 28 3.66 -6.09 6.74
N PHE A 29 4.63 -5.78 5.87
CA PHE A 29 5.37 -6.77 5.10
C PHE A 29 6.03 -7.82 6.02
N ALA A 30 6.78 -7.36 7.03
CA ALA A 30 7.47 -8.22 7.98
C ALA A 30 6.52 -9.07 8.85
N SER A 31 5.33 -8.53 9.17
CA SER A 31 4.31 -9.22 9.96
C SER A 31 3.68 -10.42 9.22
N GLY A 32 3.55 -10.33 7.89
CA GLY A 32 3.01 -11.40 7.05
C GLY A 32 4.02 -12.52 6.73
N LEU A 33 5.32 -12.28 6.90
CA LEU A 33 6.36 -13.29 6.68
C LEU A 33 6.19 -14.48 7.63
N ASN A 34 5.97 -15.67 7.05
CA ASN A 34 5.74 -16.93 7.75
C ASN A 34 4.52 -16.92 8.70
N ASN A 35 3.58 -15.98 8.52
CA ASN A 35 2.37 -15.88 9.32
C ASN A 35 1.14 -16.39 8.55
N ASN A 36 0.48 -17.41 9.09
CA ASN A 36 -0.73 -18.01 8.49
C ASN A 36 -2.02 -17.27 8.87
N CYS A 37 -1.93 -16.30 9.77
CA CYS A 37 -3.06 -15.50 10.21
C CYS A 37 -3.24 -14.29 9.27
N PRO A 38 -4.45 -13.71 9.16
CA PRO A 38 -4.78 -12.66 8.18
C PRO A 38 -4.23 -11.27 8.56
N SER A 39 -2.95 -11.17 8.94
CA SER A 39 -2.34 -9.93 9.47
C SER A 39 -2.42 -8.76 8.50
N ASN A 40 -2.41 -9.03 7.19
CA ASN A 40 -2.40 -8.00 6.14
C ASN A 40 -3.78 -7.68 5.57
N VAL A 41 -4.84 -8.35 6.01
CA VAL A 41 -6.20 -8.11 5.48
C VAL A 41 -6.70 -6.72 5.86
N GLY A 42 -6.43 -6.24 7.08
CA GLY A 42 -6.79 -4.88 7.49
C GLY A 42 -6.08 -3.81 6.65
N PHE A 43 -4.79 -4.00 6.38
CA PHE A 43 -4.02 -3.14 5.49
C PHE A 43 -4.61 -3.12 4.07
N LEU A 44 -4.91 -4.29 3.51
CA LEU A 44 -5.50 -4.39 2.18
C LEU A 44 -6.87 -3.70 2.13
N ALA A 45 -7.72 -3.91 3.14
CA ALA A 45 -9.05 -3.29 3.22
C ALA A 45 -8.98 -1.76 3.31
N TYR A 46 -8.08 -1.22 4.14
CA TYR A 46 -7.85 0.23 4.26
C TYR A 46 -7.40 0.83 2.92
N ASN A 47 -6.43 0.20 2.24
CA ASN A 47 -5.93 0.68 0.96
C ASN A 47 -6.98 0.60 -0.16
N TRP A 48 -7.80 -0.46 -0.20
CA TRP A 48 -8.93 -0.53 -1.13
C TRP A 48 -9.95 0.58 -0.87
N TYR A 49 -10.33 0.77 0.39
CA TYR A 49 -11.33 1.78 0.75
C TYR A 49 -10.86 3.19 0.37
N THR A 50 -9.62 3.55 0.74
CA THR A 50 -9.06 4.87 0.40
C THR A 50 -8.97 5.07 -1.12
N GLN A 51 -8.54 4.06 -1.89
CA GLN A 51 -8.49 4.16 -3.34
C GLN A 51 -9.88 4.27 -4.00
N ILE A 52 -10.89 3.58 -3.47
CA ILE A 52 -12.27 3.74 -3.91
C ILE A 52 -12.77 5.15 -3.61
N MET A 53 -12.47 5.72 -2.44
CA MET A 53 -12.85 7.08 -2.08
C MET A 53 -12.22 8.10 -3.03
N TRP A 54 -10.93 7.97 -3.33
CA TRP A 54 -10.25 8.79 -4.34
C TRP A 54 -10.94 8.67 -5.70
N LEU A 55 -11.17 7.46 -6.21
CA LEU A 55 -11.80 7.28 -7.53
C LEU A 55 -13.23 7.86 -7.58
N ARG A 56 -14.02 7.72 -6.52
CA ARG A 56 -15.36 8.29 -6.42
C ARG A 56 -15.32 9.82 -6.45
N ALA A 57 -14.45 10.42 -5.63
CA ALA A 57 -14.27 11.87 -5.59
C ALA A 57 -13.76 12.42 -6.93
N ILE A 58 -12.89 11.67 -7.62
CA ILE A 58 -12.42 12.01 -8.97
C ILE A 58 -13.59 12.04 -9.94
N ARG A 59 -14.36 10.95 -10.03
CA ARG A 59 -15.51 10.84 -10.95
C ARG A 59 -16.60 11.86 -10.68
N ALA A 60 -16.74 12.29 -9.43
CA ALA A 60 -17.68 13.33 -9.03
C ALA A 60 -17.15 14.75 -9.23
N HIS A 61 -15.89 14.93 -9.65
CA HIS A 61 -15.24 16.24 -9.78
C HIS A 61 -15.19 17.05 -8.47
N GLN A 62 -15.01 16.36 -7.33
CA GLN A 62 -15.11 16.94 -5.98
C GLN A 62 -13.77 17.15 -5.28
N LEU A 63 -12.65 17.13 -6.02
CA LEU A 63 -11.31 17.17 -5.43
C LEU A 63 -10.62 18.53 -5.50
N HIS A 64 -11.11 19.45 -6.34
CA HIS A 64 -10.42 20.72 -6.60
C HIS A 64 -8.92 20.47 -6.91
N ALA A 65 -8.01 21.27 -6.36
CA ALA A 65 -6.56 21.14 -6.52
C ALA A 65 -5.95 19.83 -5.96
N LEU A 66 -6.68 19.04 -5.13
CA LEU A 66 -6.22 17.70 -4.76
C LEU A 66 -6.15 16.75 -5.95
N SER A 67 -6.83 17.04 -7.06
CA SER A 67 -6.73 16.29 -8.33
C SER A 67 -5.30 16.22 -8.91
N LEU A 68 -4.38 17.04 -8.40
CA LEU A 68 -2.96 16.99 -8.74
C LEU A 68 -2.21 15.85 -8.02
N LEU A 69 -2.73 15.37 -6.88
CA LEU A 69 -2.07 14.38 -6.05
C LEU A 69 -2.14 12.94 -6.56
N PRO A 70 -3.24 12.44 -7.16
CA PRO A 70 -3.35 11.06 -7.62
C PRO A 70 -2.17 10.57 -8.47
N VAL A 71 -1.61 11.43 -9.33
CA VAL A 71 -0.41 11.09 -10.12
C VAL A 71 0.78 10.78 -9.20
N HIS A 72 1.06 11.65 -8.23
CA HIS A 72 2.14 11.45 -7.25
C HIS A 72 1.89 10.24 -6.34
N PHE A 73 0.64 9.97 -5.97
CA PHE A 73 0.26 8.77 -5.22
C PHE A 73 0.44 7.49 -6.03
N ASN A 74 0.31 7.54 -7.35
CA ASN A 74 0.56 6.38 -8.21
C ASN A 74 2.02 5.92 -8.15
N GLN A 75 2.96 6.86 -8.09
CA GLN A 75 4.38 6.56 -7.95
C GLN A 75 4.76 5.91 -6.62
N LEU A 76 4.22 6.42 -5.51
CA LEU A 76 4.69 6.07 -4.16
C LEU A 76 3.87 4.98 -3.49
N PHE A 77 2.55 5.01 -3.64
CA PHE A 77 1.71 4.05 -2.93
C PHE A 77 1.78 2.65 -3.54
N VAL A 78 2.17 2.54 -4.80
CA VAL A 78 2.44 1.25 -5.44
C VAL A 78 3.49 0.44 -4.68
N LEU A 79 4.53 1.09 -4.12
CA LEU A 79 5.53 0.44 -3.28
C LEU A 79 4.94 -0.03 -1.95
N THR A 80 4.09 0.80 -1.33
CA THR A 80 3.50 0.44 -0.04
C THR A 80 2.44 -0.64 -0.15
N TYR A 81 1.74 -0.74 -1.27
CA TYR A 81 0.78 -1.83 -1.48
C TYR A 81 1.46 -3.20 -1.51
N LEU A 82 2.73 -3.28 -1.93
CA LEU A 82 3.53 -4.50 -1.84
C LEU A 82 3.73 -4.96 -0.38
N GLY A 83 3.69 -4.02 0.58
CA GLY A 83 3.73 -4.32 2.00
C GLY A 83 2.60 -5.25 2.47
N GLY A 84 1.47 -5.25 1.77
CA GLY A 84 0.31 -6.09 2.09
C GLY A 84 0.36 -7.51 1.54
N VAL A 85 1.31 -7.86 0.67
CA VAL A 85 1.27 -9.11 -0.12
C VAL A 85 1.68 -10.35 0.69
N THR A 86 2.46 -10.19 1.76
CA THR A 86 3.10 -11.31 2.45
C THR A 86 2.13 -12.18 3.24
N SER A 87 2.27 -13.50 3.12
CA SER A 87 1.58 -14.49 3.95
C SER A 87 2.35 -15.81 4.01
N GLY A 88 2.20 -16.56 5.10
CA GLY A 88 2.69 -17.93 5.24
C GLY A 88 1.83 -19.01 4.54
N ASN A 89 0.65 -18.65 4.04
CA ASN A 89 -0.30 -19.56 3.40
C ASN A 89 -0.55 -19.15 1.94
N ILE A 90 -0.47 -20.10 1.00
CA ILE A 90 -0.68 -19.86 -0.44
C ILE A 90 -2.07 -19.30 -0.79
N PHE A 91 -3.13 -19.73 -0.10
CA PHE A 91 -4.49 -19.21 -0.35
C PHE A 91 -4.60 -17.74 0.05
N MET A 92 -4.06 -17.40 1.22
CA MET A 92 -4.03 -16.03 1.72
C MET A 92 -3.05 -15.17 0.92
N GLY A 93 -1.89 -15.71 0.55
CA GLY A 93 -0.94 -15.09 -0.35
C GLY A 93 -1.59 -14.74 -1.70
N GLY A 94 -2.33 -15.67 -2.30
CA GLY A 94 -3.09 -15.41 -3.53
C GLY A 94 -4.14 -14.31 -3.36
N LEU A 95 -4.92 -14.33 -2.28
CA LEU A 95 -5.91 -13.29 -1.99
C LEU A 95 -5.26 -11.92 -1.80
N LEU A 96 -4.18 -11.85 -1.02
CA LEU A 96 -3.45 -10.60 -0.76
C LEU A 96 -2.72 -10.10 -2.00
N GLY A 97 -2.10 -10.98 -2.77
CA GLY A 97 -1.42 -10.67 -4.02
C GLY A 97 -2.36 -10.12 -5.09
N LEU A 98 -3.48 -10.82 -5.34
CA LEU A 98 -4.52 -10.35 -6.27
C LEU A 98 -5.19 -9.08 -5.76
N GLY A 99 -5.44 -9.00 -4.46
CA GLY A 99 -5.98 -7.81 -3.80
C GLY A 99 -5.06 -6.61 -4.02
N THR A 100 -3.78 -6.73 -3.72
CA THR A 100 -2.76 -5.69 -3.94
C THR A 100 -2.66 -5.30 -5.42
N ALA A 101 -2.64 -6.28 -6.33
CA ALA A 101 -2.63 -6.00 -7.77
C ALA A 101 -3.86 -5.17 -8.18
N GLY A 102 -5.04 -5.49 -7.64
CA GLY A 102 -6.25 -4.72 -7.86
C GLY A 102 -6.16 -3.28 -7.33
N VAL A 103 -5.57 -3.05 -6.14
CA VAL A 103 -5.34 -1.69 -5.62
C VAL A 103 -4.37 -0.91 -6.50
N ILE A 104 -3.30 -1.54 -6.99
CA ILE A 104 -2.33 -0.91 -7.91
C ILE A 104 -3.03 -0.44 -9.19
N VAL A 105 -3.83 -1.32 -9.80
CA VAL A 105 -4.62 -0.98 -10.99
C VAL A 105 -5.59 0.15 -10.70
N LEU A 106 -6.31 0.08 -9.57
CA LEU A 106 -7.28 1.10 -9.18
C LEU A 106 -6.62 2.48 -9.00
N ASN A 107 -5.47 2.53 -8.34
CA ASN A 107 -4.68 3.75 -8.15
C ASN A 107 -4.22 4.33 -9.50
N THR A 108 -3.76 3.48 -10.42
CA THR A 108 -3.36 3.89 -11.77
C THR A 108 -4.55 4.46 -12.56
N VAL A 109 -5.71 3.80 -12.48
CA VAL A 109 -6.96 4.27 -13.13
C VAL A 109 -7.42 5.59 -12.52
N ALA A 110 -7.38 5.74 -11.19
CA ALA A 110 -7.71 6.97 -10.50
C ALA A 110 -6.78 8.12 -10.95
N ALA A 111 -5.48 7.88 -11.00
CA ALA A 111 -4.51 8.88 -11.46
C ALA A 111 -4.75 9.34 -12.90
N TRP A 112 -5.01 8.41 -13.82
CA TRP A 112 -5.33 8.72 -15.22
C TRP A 112 -6.66 9.48 -15.36
N ASN A 113 -7.70 9.07 -14.64
CA ASN A 113 -8.98 9.79 -14.65
C ASN A 113 -8.79 11.21 -14.09
N SER A 114 -8.12 11.36 -12.95
CA SER A 114 -7.88 12.67 -12.33
C SER A 114 -7.11 13.60 -13.26
N TRP A 115 -6.08 13.06 -13.92
CA TRP A 115 -5.34 13.80 -14.94
C TRP A 115 -6.27 14.22 -16.08
N ALA A 116 -6.99 13.28 -16.70
CA ALA A 116 -7.79 13.57 -17.90
C ALA A 116 -8.99 14.49 -17.65
N THR A 117 -9.68 14.35 -16.50
CA THR A 117 -10.99 14.99 -16.28
C THR A 117 -10.95 16.16 -15.30
N ASN A 118 -10.11 16.10 -14.25
CA ASN A 118 -10.20 17.06 -13.14
C ASN A 118 -9.11 18.13 -13.19
N GLN A 119 -7.90 17.77 -13.63
CA GLN A 119 -6.82 18.74 -13.75
C GLN A 119 -7.11 19.87 -14.75
N PRO A 120 -7.72 19.62 -15.93
CA PRO A 120 -8.01 20.69 -16.88
C PRO A 120 -8.93 21.80 -16.34
N GLU A 121 -9.82 21.47 -15.40
CA GLU A 121 -10.71 22.42 -14.72
C GLU A 121 -9.93 23.44 -13.88
N GLY A 122 -8.73 23.07 -13.46
CA GLY A 122 -7.87 23.86 -12.59
C GLY A 122 -6.95 24.84 -13.32
N TYR A 123 -7.02 24.97 -14.64
CA TYR A 123 -6.09 25.82 -15.38
C TYR A 123 -6.20 27.29 -14.95
N GLY A 124 -5.06 27.87 -14.57
CA GLY A 124 -4.98 29.23 -14.05
C GLY A 124 -5.46 29.39 -12.60
N VAL A 125 -5.98 28.31 -11.97
CA VAL A 125 -6.59 28.36 -10.64
C VAL A 125 -5.84 27.51 -9.64
N TYR A 126 -5.60 26.23 -9.94
CA TYR A 126 -4.98 25.30 -9.00
C TYR A 126 -3.52 25.65 -8.79
N GLN A 127 -3.15 25.84 -7.53
CA GLN A 127 -1.78 26.14 -7.14
C GLN A 127 -1.12 24.90 -6.55
N PHE A 128 0.13 24.66 -6.93
CA PHE A 128 0.93 23.56 -6.40
C PHE A 128 2.38 23.98 -6.26
N PHE A 129 3.13 23.19 -5.49
CA PHE A 129 4.53 23.45 -5.24
C PHE A 129 5.41 22.51 -6.06
N PHE A 130 6.25 23.06 -6.92
CA PHE A 130 7.27 22.32 -7.65
C PHE A 130 8.51 23.21 -7.82
N PHE A 131 9.42 23.11 -6.83
CA PHE A 131 10.56 24.02 -6.66
C PHE A 131 10.15 25.49 -6.72
N GLY A 132 9.08 25.83 -5.97
CA GLY A 132 8.42 27.13 -6.00
C GLY A 132 6.94 27.00 -6.31
N TRP A 133 6.18 28.06 -6.01
CA TRP A 133 4.74 28.09 -6.29
C TRP A 133 4.49 28.21 -7.79
N ARG A 134 3.67 27.30 -8.30
CA ARG A 134 3.23 27.25 -9.69
C ARG A 134 1.72 27.22 -9.74
N THR A 135 1.19 27.75 -10.82
CA THR A 135 -0.23 27.63 -11.18
C THR A 135 -0.34 26.62 -12.30
N LEU A 136 -1.31 25.72 -12.19
CA LEU A 136 -1.57 24.71 -13.19
C LEU A 136 -1.87 25.38 -14.53
N SER A 137 -1.09 25.03 -15.54
CA SER A 137 -1.23 25.49 -16.91
C SER A 137 -1.27 24.28 -17.84
N PRO A 138 -1.70 24.45 -19.11
CA PRO A 138 -1.64 23.37 -20.08
C PRO A 138 -0.22 22.78 -20.25
N GLY A 139 0.82 23.59 -20.06
CA GLY A 139 2.21 23.11 -20.08
C GLY A 139 2.53 22.20 -18.89
N TRP A 140 2.15 22.60 -17.68
CA TRP A 140 2.30 21.76 -16.49
C TRP A 140 1.49 20.47 -16.56
N HIS A 141 0.28 20.54 -17.11
CA HIS A 141 -0.55 19.36 -17.31
C HIS A 141 0.09 18.34 -18.27
N LYS A 142 0.77 18.80 -19.33
CA LYS A 142 1.58 17.93 -20.20
C LYS A 142 2.83 17.38 -19.51
N PHE A 143 3.45 18.14 -18.61
CA PHE A 143 4.56 17.63 -17.81
C PHE A 143 4.08 16.49 -16.89
N ILE A 144 2.95 16.69 -16.20
CA ILE A 144 2.32 15.68 -15.35
C ILE A 144 1.92 14.44 -16.16
N LEU A 145 1.52 14.59 -17.43
CA LEU A 145 1.27 13.45 -18.32
C LEU A 145 2.49 12.55 -18.48
N VAL A 146 3.65 13.15 -18.78
CA VAL A 146 4.90 12.39 -18.97
C VAL A 146 5.28 11.66 -17.69
N TRP A 147 5.10 12.32 -16.54
CA TRP A 147 5.27 11.69 -15.23
C TRP A 147 4.32 10.50 -15.05
N GLN A 148 3.03 10.67 -15.29
CA GLN A 148 2.03 9.63 -15.12
C GLN A 148 2.28 8.40 -16.02
N ILE A 149 2.85 8.60 -17.22
CA ILE A 149 3.29 7.49 -18.08
C ILE A 149 4.40 6.70 -17.40
N SER A 150 5.43 7.38 -16.87
CA SER A 150 6.51 6.74 -16.11
C SER A 150 5.96 5.96 -14.91
N ASP A 151 5.04 6.56 -14.16
CA ASP A 151 4.43 5.91 -12.99
C ASP A 151 3.60 4.69 -13.35
N SER A 152 2.93 4.71 -14.51
CA SER A 152 2.16 3.55 -15.00
C SER A 152 3.06 2.37 -15.36
N ILE A 153 4.25 2.64 -15.94
CA ILE A 153 5.25 1.61 -16.21
C ILE A 153 5.78 1.04 -14.90
N PHE A 154 6.08 1.90 -13.92
CA PHE A 154 6.52 1.46 -12.61
C PHE A 154 5.44 0.65 -11.86
N ALA A 155 4.18 1.07 -11.98
CA ALA A 155 3.03 0.34 -11.43
C ALA A 155 2.89 -1.05 -12.06
N LEU A 156 3.13 -1.20 -13.36
CA LEU A 156 3.14 -2.50 -14.03
C LEU A 156 4.23 -3.42 -13.47
N ILE A 157 5.44 -2.91 -13.24
CA ILE A 157 6.54 -3.67 -12.63
C ILE A 157 6.13 -4.15 -11.23
N CYS A 158 5.56 -3.25 -10.42
CA CYS A 158 5.10 -3.62 -9.07
C CYS A 158 3.92 -4.59 -9.09
N LEU A 159 3.04 -4.52 -10.09
CA LEU A 159 1.96 -5.50 -10.28
C LEU A 159 2.53 -6.90 -10.51
N ILE A 160 3.55 -7.03 -11.39
CA ILE A 160 4.26 -8.29 -11.61
C ILE A 160 4.94 -8.76 -10.32
N ALA A 161 5.55 -7.83 -9.57
CA ALA A 161 6.17 -8.12 -8.28
C ALA A 161 5.14 -8.62 -7.25
N ALA A 162 3.95 -8.01 -7.16
CA ALA A 162 2.88 -8.43 -6.25
C ALA A 162 2.45 -9.88 -6.52
N ILE A 163 2.26 -10.24 -7.79
CA ILE A 163 1.91 -11.61 -8.18
C ILE A 163 3.07 -12.57 -7.88
N SER A 164 4.30 -12.19 -8.25
CA SER A 164 5.49 -13.03 -8.02
C SER A 164 5.74 -13.29 -6.54
N LEU A 165 5.63 -12.26 -5.69
CA LEU A 165 5.78 -12.37 -4.24
C LEU A 165 4.68 -13.23 -3.61
N SER A 166 3.45 -13.14 -4.11
CA SER A 166 2.32 -13.94 -3.59
C SER A 166 2.50 -15.45 -3.79
N ILE A 167 3.21 -15.85 -4.85
CA ILE A 167 3.50 -17.25 -5.18
C ILE A 167 4.83 -17.69 -4.56
N GLY A 168 5.87 -16.87 -4.69
CA GLY A 168 7.23 -17.21 -4.26
C GLY A 168 7.39 -17.32 -2.75
N MET A 169 6.79 -16.40 -1.98
CA MET A 169 7.00 -16.34 -0.53
C MET A 169 6.41 -17.55 0.23
N PRO A 170 5.21 -18.07 -0.11
CA PRO A 170 4.71 -19.29 0.52
C PRO A 170 5.46 -20.57 0.10
N LEU A 171 6.10 -20.56 -1.08
CA LEU A 171 6.82 -21.71 -1.64
C LEU A 171 8.29 -21.78 -1.22
N ALA A 172 8.89 -20.66 -0.80
CA ALA A 172 10.22 -20.63 -0.22
C ALA A 172 10.25 -21.48 1.07
N THR A 173 10.92 -22.63 0.99
CA THR A 173 10.99 -23.64 2.07
C THR A 173 11.74 -23.10 3.29
N GLU A 174 11.38 -23.59 4.49
CA GLU A 174 11.99 -23.19 5.77
C GLU A 174 13.52 -23.30 5.81
N GLU A 175 14.14 -24.14 4.96
CA GLU A 175 15.59 -24.37 4.90
C GLU A 175 16.43 -23.13 4.53
N GLU A 176 15.87 -22.14 3.82
CA GLU A 176 16.58 -20.89 3.51
C GLU A 176 16.36 -19.80 4.58
N SER A 177 15.32 -19.94 5.41
CA SER A 177 14.95 -18.94 6.42
C SER A 177 15.59 -19.17 7.80
N THR A 178 16.30 -20.30 7.97
CA THR A 178 16.98 -20.64 9.22
C THR A 178 18.41 -20.12 9.25
N LYS A 179 18.63 -18.96 9.89
CA LYS A 179 19.88 -18.67 10.63
C LYS A 179 19.84 -17.43 11.53
N THR A 180 18.86 -16.55 11.37
CA THR A 180 18.82 -15.28 12.10
C THR A 180 17.71 -15.30 13.17
N PRO A 181 18.01 -14.99 14.44
CA PRO A 181 16.99 -14.98 15.48
C PRO A 181 15.88 -13.98 15.16
N TRP A 182 14.62 -14.39 15.35
CA TRP A 182 13.41 -13.61 15.05
C TRP A 182 13.39 -12.19 15.64
N TYR A 183 14.11 -11.97 16.75
CA TYR A 183 14.24 -10.68 17.43
C TYR A 183 15.30 -9.74 16.82
N LEU A 184 16.25 -10.26 16.03
CA LEU A 184 17.32 -9.50 15.36
C LEU A 184 16.96 -9.08 13.94
N GLU A 185 16.07 -9.79 13.25
CA GLU A 185 15.57 -9.38 11.93
C GLU A 185 14.34 -8.49 12.02
N LYS A 186 13.26 -8.93 12.68
CA LYS A 186 11.97 -8.26 12.53
C LYS A 186 11.88 -6.92 13.26
N TYR A 187 12.34 -6.82 14.50
CA TYR A 187 12.16 -5.60 15.30
C TYR A 187 13.03 -4.41 14.91
N PRO A 188 14.29 -4.58 14.47
CA PRO A 188 15.09 -3.46 13.97
C PRO A 188 14.70 -3.03 12.54
N LEU A 189 14.29 -3.97 11.68
CA LEU A 189 13.88 -3.67 10.30
C LEU A 189 12.59 -2.85 10.23
N ILE A 190 11.70 -2.98 11.22
CA ILE A 190 10.45 -2.21 11.29
C ILE A 190 10.69 -0.69 11.42
N PRO A 191 11.40 -0.17 12.45
CA PRO A 191 11.66 1.26 12.60
C PRO A 191 12.59 1.78 11.50
N ILE A 192 13.57 0.99 11.04
CA ILE A 192 14.44 1.38 9.91
C ILE A 192 13.61 1.49 8.64
N GLY A 193 12.77 0.49 8.34
CA GLY A 193 11.86 0.50 7.20
C GLY A 193 10.90 1.68 7.24
N ALA A 194 10.33 1.98 8.41
CA ALA A 194 9.46 3.14 8.59
C ALA A 194 10.22 4.47 8.36
N ALA A 195 11.46 4.59 8.84
CA ALA A 195 12.30 5.76 8.60
C ALA A 195 12.65 5.92 7.11
N VAL A 196 13.01 4.84 6.43
CA VAL A 196 13.27 4.85 4.98
C VAL A 196 12.00 5.20 4.21
N ALA A 197 10.86 4.60 4.56
CA ALA A 197 9.57 4.94 3.97
C ALA A 197 9.32 6.44 4.14
N MET A 198 9.44 6.97 5.36
CA MET A 198 9.26 8.40 5.63
C MET A 198 10.18 9.29 4.79
N LEU A 199 11.46 8.95 4.66
CA LEU A 199 12.40 9.72 3.83
C LEU A 199 12.00 9.72 2.34
N VAL A 200 11.56 8.58 1.82
CA VAL A 200 11.10 8.44 0.43
C VAL A 200 9.75 9.13 0.20
N GLY A 201 8.84 9.05 1.17
CA GLY A 201 7.49 9.64 1.10
C GLY A 201 7.41 11.10 1.53
N TRP A 202 8.45 11.65 2.15
CA TRP A 202 8.47 13.04 2.65
C TRP A 202 8.09 14.08 1.59
N PRO A 203 8.64 14.04 0.34
CA PRO A 203 8.25 14.99 -0.70
C PRO A 203 6.74 14.99 -0.98
N LEU A 204 6.10 13.82 -0.94
CA LEU A 204 4.67 13.67 -1.19
C LEU A 204 3.83 14.22 -0.04
N ILE A 205 4.23 13.96 1.21
CA ILE A 205 3.58 14.52 2.40
C ILE A 205 3.65 16.06 2.31
N LEU A 206 4.83 16.58 2.02
CA LEU A 206 5.05 18.01 1.84
C LEU A 206 4.18 18.59 0.72
N TRP A 207 4.16 17.98 -0.47
CA TRP A 207 3.34 18.44 -1.59
C TRP A 207 1.85 18.42 -1.27
N THR A 208 1.38 17.38 -0.57
CA THR A 208 -0.02 17.25 -0.17
C THR A 208 -0.43 18.37 0.78
N GLU A 209 0.34 18.59 1.86
CA GLU A 209 0.02 19.64 2.84
C GLU A 209 0.16 21.05 2.23
N LEU A 210 1.13 21.28 1.34
CA LEU A 210 1.27 22.54 0.64
C LEU A 210 0.09 22.83 -0.30
N ILE A 211 -0.43 21.81 -1.02
CA ILE A 211 -1.61 21.96 -1.88
C ILE A 211 -2.84 22.27 -1.04
N VAL A 212 -3.08 21.52 0.05
CA VAL A 212 -4.23 21.74 0.94
C VAL A 212 -4.18 23.16 1.53
N ALA A 213 -3.03 23.55 2.10
CA ALA A 213 -2.88 24.84 2.76
C ALA A 213 -3.00 26.01 1.76
N ARG A 214 -2.37 25.89 0.58
CA ARG A 214 -2.35 26.98 -0.39
C ARG A 214 -3.70 27.22 -1.05
N ASN A 215 -4.44 26.14 -1.33
CA ASN A 215 -5.76 26.21 -1.96
C ASN A 215 -6.90 26.30 -0.93
N LYS A 216 -6.58 26.39 0.38
CA LYS A 216 -7.54 26.49 1.50
C LYS A 216 -8.62 25.41 1.46
N ILE A 217 -8.17 24.17 1.28
CA ILE A 217 -9.05 23.01 1.15
C ILE A 217 -9.46 22.52 2.53
N GLU A 218 -10.77 22.39 2.74
CA GLU A 218 -11.35 21.80 3.95
C GLU A 218 -12.22 20.60 3.59
N SER A 219 -12.19 19.58 4.42
CA SER A 219 -12.87 18.30 4.24
C SER A 219 -13.15 17.72 5.62
N ASP A 220 -14.36 17.20 5.81
CA ASP A 220 -14.72 16.54 7.06
C ASP A 220 -14.05 15.17 7.19
N THR A 221 -13.91 14.73 8.45
CA THR A 221 -13.28 13.45 8.75
C THR A 221 -14.21 12.30 8.41
N ASP A 222 -13.80 11.46 7.46
CA ASP A 222 -14.46 10.18 7.26
C ASP A 222 -14.06 9.22 8.39
N MET A 223 -15.03 8.86 9.23
CA MET A 223 -14.80 7.94 10.35
C MET A 223 -14.62 6.48 9.89
N LEU A 224 -15.10 6.11 8.70
CA LEU A 224 -14.97 4.74 8.23
C LEU A 224 -13.50 4.39 7.94
N SER A 225 -12.75 5.28 7.27
CA SER A 225 -11.31 5.12 7.10
C SER A 225 -10.54 5.11 8.43
N VAL A 226 -10.99 5.86 9.44
CA VAL A 226 -10.42 5.80 10.80
C VAL A 226 -10.59 4.40 11.39
N TRP A 227 -11.79 3.83 11.35
CA TRP A 227 -12.05 2.48 11.84
C TRP A 227 -11.30 1.40 11.05
N LEU A 228 -11.19 1.54 9.73
CA LEU A 228 -10.41 0.64 8.89
C LEU A 228 -8.91 0.73 9.19
N PHE A 229 -8.40 1.92 9.51
CA PHE A 229 -7.02 2.09 9.94
C PHE A 229 -6.77 1.46 11.32
N ILE A 230 -7.71 1.64 12.26
CA ILE A 230 -7.64 0.96 13.56
C ILE A 230 -7.65 -0.56 13.36
N ALA A 231 -8.47 -1.07 12.44
CA ALA A 231 -8.49 -2.49 12.09
C ALA A 231 -7.15 -2.94 11.48
N GLN A 232 -6.54 -2.16 10.59
CA GLN A 232 -5.18 -2.40 10.07
C GLN A 232 -4.18 -2.56 11.21
N VAL A 233 -4.09 -1.58 12.11
CA VAL A 233 -3.16 -1.62 13.26
C VAL A 233 -3.48 -2.79 14.18
N GLY A 234 -4.76 -3.03 14.47
CA GLY A 234 -5.22 -4.15 15.29
C GLY A 234 -4.79 -5.50 14.72
N THR A 235 -4.97 -5.72 13.41
CA THR A 235 -4.56 -6.97 12.75
C THR A 235 -3.06 -7.20 12.74
N MET A 236 -2.24 -6.14 12.84
CA MET A 236 -0.79 -6.27 13.00
C MET A 236 -0.40 -6.71 14.41
N LEU A 237 -1.16 -6.29 15.43
CA LEU A 237 -0.85 -6.53 16.84
C LEU A 237 -1.42 -7.85 17.37
N ILE A 238 -2.39 -8.46 16.68
CA ILE A 238 -2.93 -9.77 17.06
C ILE A 238 -1.79 -10.80 16.93
N PRO A 239 -1.36 -11.43 18.02
CA PRO A 239 -0.33 -12.46 17.97
C PRO A 239 -0.81 -13.61 17.07
N ALA A 240 0.13 -14.31 16.42
CA ALA A 240 -0.16 -15.50 15.63
C ALA A 240 -0.63 -16.64 16.55
N SER A 241 -1.84 -16.53 17.09
CA SER A 241 -2.42 -17.48 18.02
C SER A 241 -2.90 -18.67 17.22
N SER A 242 -2.00 -19.61 16.98
CA SER A 242 -2.31 -20.98 16.56
C SER A 242 -3.27 -21.68 17.52
N THR A 243 -3.47 -21.14 18.73
CA THR A 243 -4.18 -21.78 19.84
C THR A 243 -5.66 -21.44 19.99
N TYR A 244 -6.17 -20.32 19.45
CA TYR A 244 -7.57 -19.88 19.71
C TYR A 244 -8.43 -19.66 18.46
N PHE A 245 -7.86 -19.21 17.35
CA PHE A 245 -8.50 -19.21 16.05
C PHE A 245 -7.56 -19.99 15.14
N GLY A 246 -7.91 -21.23 14.78
CA GLY A 246 -7.06 -22.10 13.97
C GLY A 246 -6.63 -21.38 12.68
N CYS A 247 -5.45 -20.74 12.71
CA CYS A 247 -4.89 -20.10 11.52
C CYS A 247 -4.76 -21.18 10.46
N MET A 248 -5.29 -20.90 9.26
CA MET A 248 -5.49 -21.88 8.20
C MET A 248 -4.26 -22.77 8.08
N LYS A 249 -4.43 -24.08 8.33
CA LYS A 249 -3.32 -25.04 8.29
C LYS A 249 -2.61 -24.88 6.94
N ARG A 250 -1.27 -24.79 6.97
CA ARG A 250 -0.41 -24.81 5.77
C ARG A 250 -0.78 -26.07 4.98
N VAL A 251 -1.55 -25.93 3.89
CA VAL A 251 -2.22 -27.06 3.23
C VAL A 251 -1.23 -27.99 2.52
N LEU A 252 0.01 -27.55 2.29
CA LEU A 252 1.07 -28.36 1.72
C LEU A 252 2.12 -28.74 2.78
N LYS A 253 1.80 -29.75 3.59
CA LYS A 253 2.85 -30.64 4.10
C LYS A 253 3.27 -31.51 2.91
N LYS A 254 4.46 -31.28 2.35
CA LYS A 254 5.12 -32.39 1.64
C LYS A 254 5.25 -33.54 2.65
N PRO A 255 4.89 -34.77 2.28
CA PRO A 255 5.10 -35.90 3.18
C PRO A 255 6.58 -35.95 3.55
N LYS A 256 6.84 -35.95 4.86
CA LYS A 256 8.12 -36.41 5.38
C LYS A 256 8.21 -37.90 5.08
N ASP A 257 9.39 -38.30 4.60
CA ASP A 257 9.98 -39.65 4.66
C ASP A 257 9.55 -40.67 3.60
N VAL A 258 10.43 -40.90 2.61
CA VAL A 258 11.02 -42.22 2.31
C VAL A 258 12.46 -42.03 1.80
N ALA A 259 13.39 -41.69 2.69
CA ALA A 259 14.84 -41.82 2.41
C ALA A 259 15.64 -42.19 3.68
N GLN A 260 15.00 -42.87 4.63
CA GLN A 260 15.66 -43.61 5.70
C GLN A 260 15.08 -45.03 5.69
N GLY A 261 15.63 -45.85 4.81
CA GLY A 261 15.13 -47.20 4.55
C GLY A 261 16.10 -48.02 3.73
N LEU A 262 17.38 -48.00 4.10
CA LEU A 262 18.35 -48.99 3.64
C LEU A 262 19.35 -49.30 4.76
N MET A 263 18.83 -49.67 5.93
CA MET A 263 19.56 -50.59 6.80
C MET A 263 19.49 -51.96 6.14
N LEU A 264 20.52 -52.26 5.35
CA LEU A 264 20.80 -53.60 4.87
C LEU A 264 20.99 -54.52 6.08
N THR A 265 19.95 -55.30 6.36
CA THR A 265 20.08 -56.61 6.99
C THR A 265 20.94 -57.49 6.09
N THR A 266 22.16 -57.80 6.54
CA THR A 266 22.88 -58.99 6.07
C THR A 266 23.18 -59.85 7.29
N VAL A 267 22.34 -60.85 7.47
CA VAL A 267 22.65 -62.06 8.21
C VAL A 267 23.49 -62.93 7.28
N LYS A 268 24.76 -63.14 7.62
CA LYS A 268 25.45 -64.43 7.71
C LYS A 268 26.83 -64.23 8.29
#